data_AF-A0A7S6HDE2-F1
#
_entry.id   AF-A0A7S6HDE2-F1
#
_cell.length_a   1.000
_cell.length_b   1.000
_cell.length_c   1.000
_cell.angle_alpha   90.00
_cell.angle_beta   90.00
_cell.angle_gamma   90.00
#
_symmetry.space_group_name_H-M   'P 1'
#
loop_
_entity.id
_entity.type
_entity.pdbx_description
1 polymer ?
#
loop_
_entity_poly.entity_id
_entity_poly.type
_entity_poly.pdbx_seq_one_letter_code
_entity_poly.pdbx_strand_id
1 'polypeptide(L)' 'MKIRASIRKICDKCRLIRRRGRIIVICSNPRHKVTYTKIGSVLT' A
#
# COMPACT_ATOMS: atom_id res chain seq x y z
N MET A 1 2.01 -5.90 10.55
CA MET A 1 1.58 -4.63 9.90
C MET A 1 2.80 -3.71 9.87
N LYS A 2 3.39 -3.51 8.69
CA LYS A 2 4.53 -2.60 8.52
C LYS A 2 4.02 -1.39 7.73
N ILE A 3 4.19 -0.18 8.23
CA ILE A 3 3.82 1.05 7.52
C ILE A 3 5.05 1.49 6.73
N ARG A 4 4.87 1.78 5.43
CA ARG A 4 5.94 2.29 4.55
C ARG A 4 5.51 3.62 3.95
N ALA A 5 6.47 4.55 3.83
CA ALA A 5 6.23 5.85 3.22
C ALA A 5 6.07 5.79 1.68
N SER A 6 6.70 4.81 1.03
CA SER A 6 6.63 4.59 -0.42
C SER A 6 6.22 3.15 -0.73
N ILE A 7 5.35 3.00 -1.74
CA ILE A 7 4.88 1.70 -2.21
C ILE A 7 5.40 1.46 -3.62
N ARG A 8 6.09 0.33 -3.79
CA ARG A 8 6.39 -0.29 -5.08
C ARG A 8 5.76 -1.67 -5.11
N LYS A 9 5.49 -2.21 -6.30
CA LYS A 9 5.10 -3.62 -6.43
C LYS A 9 6.27 -4.49 -5.95
N ILE A 10 6.00 -5.37 -4.99
CA ILE A 10 7.00 -6.30 -4.44
C ILE A 10 7.04 -7.59 -5.30
N CYS A 11 5.92 -7.92 -5.94
CA CYS A 11 5.70 -9.14 -6.69
C CYS A 11 4.62 -8.96 -7.76
N ASP A 12 4.51 -9.88 -8.72
CA ASP A 12 3.52 -9.81 -9.79
C ASP A 12 2.07 -9.96 -9.29
N LYS A 13 1.90 -10.71 -8.20
CA LYS A 13 0.59 -10.95 -7.57
C LYS A 13 0.15 -9.83 -6.63
N CYS A 14 1.00 -8.83 -6.40
CA CYS A 14 0.77 -7.78 -5.42
C CYS A 14 -0.15 -6.71 -6.03
N ARG A 15 -1.33 -6.50 -5.42
CA ARG A 15 -2.34 -5.52 -5.88
C ARG A 15 -2.43 -4.34 -4.91
N LEU A 16 -2.46 -3.12 -5.44
CA LEU A 16 -2.77 -1.91 -4.68
C LEU A 16 -4.28 -1.70 -4.62
N ILE A 17 -4.83 -1.54 -3.43
CA ILE A 17 -6.26 -1.27 -3.21
C ILE A 17 -6.41 -0.07 -2.28
N ARG A 18 -7.26 0.88 -2.67
CA ARG A 18 -7.66 2.02 -1.83
C ARG A 18 -8.90 1.64 -1.02
N ARG A 19 -8.82 1.71 0.31
CA ARG A 19 -9.95 1.44 1.22
C ARG A 19 -9.88 2.38 2.43
N ARG A 20 -11.00 3.03 2.79
CA ARG A 20 -11.12 3.93 3.96
C ARG A 20 -10.05 5.03 4.02
N GLY A 21 -9.76 5.67 2.90
CA GLY A 21 -8.75 6.74 2.83
C GLY A 21 -7.31 6.27 3.05
N ARG A 22 -7.07 4.98 3.07
CA ARG A 22 -5.75 4.37 3.11
C ARG A 22 -5.58 3.52 1.88
N ILE A 23 -4.34 3.20 1.61
CA ILE A 23 -4.06 2.32 0.50
C ILE A 23 -3.25 1.15 1.03
N ILE A 24 -3.47 -0.03 0.45
CA ILE A 24 -3.00 -1.29 1.01
C ILE A 24 -2.51 -2.16 -0.13
N VAL A 25 -1.40 -2.87 0.10
CA VAL A 25 -0.95 -3.93 -0.80
C VAL A 25 -1.57 -5.25 -0.33
N ILE A 26 -2.36 -5.88 -1.19
CA ILE A 26 -2.89 -7.23 -0.97
C ILE A 26 -2.09 -8.21 -1.82
N CYS A 27 -1.68 -9.31 -1.19
CA CYS A 27 -0.99 -10.42 -1.83
C CYS A 27 -1.33 -11.70 -1.06
N SER A 28 -1.26 -12.85 -1.71
CA SER A 28 -1.41 -14.16 -1.06
C SER A 28 -0.30 -14.41 -0.02
N ASN A 29 0.89 -13.80 -0.20
CA ASN A 29 1.95 -13.84 0.79
C ASN A 29 1.73 -12.74 1.86
N PRO A 30 1.55 -13.09 3.15
CA PRO A 30 1.30 -12.13 4.21
C PRO A 30 2.47 -11.17 4.46
N ARG A 31 3.71 -11.52 4.07
CA ARG A 31 4.87 -10.63 4.19
C ARG A 31 4.77 -9.37 3.33
N HIS A 32 4.01 -9.44 2.23
CA HIS A 32 3.79 -8.31 1.32
C HIS A 32 2.56 -7.47 1.71
N LYS A 33 1.79 -7.90 2.72
CA LYS A 33 0.61 -7.17 3.20
C LYS A 33 1.03 -5.94 4.00
N VAL A 34 1.11 -4.80 3.31
CA VAL A 34 1.57 -3.52 3.85
C VAL A 34 0.43 -2.51 3.75
N THR A 35 0.12 -1.86 4.87
CA THR A 35 -0.86 -0.77 4.94
C THR A 35 -0.11 0.55 4.87
N TYR A 36 -0.58 1.49 4.04
CA TYR A 36 0.00 2.82 3.98
C TYR A 36 -1.02 3.93 4.12
N THR A 37 -0.54 5.01 4.74
CA THR A 37 -1.29 6.24 4.94
C THR A 37 -0.58 7.33 4.15
N LYS A 38 -1.24 7.82 3.09
CA LYS A 38 -0.96 9.15 2.54
C LYS A 38 -2.21 9.62 1.80
N ILE A 39 -2.98 10.48 2.43
CA ILE A 39 -3.90 11.39 1.74
C ILE A 39 -3.50 12.79 2.20
N GLY A 40 -3.05 13.60 1.25
CA GLY A 40 -2.66 15.00 1.47
C GLY A 40 -1.21 15.30 1.08
N SER A 41 -0.95 15.37 -0.22
CA SER A 41 -0.07 16.40 -0.78
C SER A 41 -0.58 16.67 -2.19
N VAL A 42 -1.66 17.45 -2.24
CA VAL A 42 -1.79 18.48 -3.27
C VAL A 42 -0.60 19.41 -3.03
N LEU A 43 0.42 19.29 -3.89
CA LEU A 43 1.61 20.12 -4.05
C LEU A 43 2.12 19.72 -5.45
N THR A 44 1.45 19.99 -6.57
CA THR A 44 1.04 21.30 -7.11
C THR A 44 0.08 22.11 -6.28
#